data_AF-A0A7Y4C4F2-F1
#
_entry.id   AF-A0A7Y4C4F2-F1
#
_cell.length_a   1.000
_cell.length_b   1.000
_cell.length_c   1.000
_cell.angle_alpha   90.00
_cell.angle_beta   90.00
_cell.angle_gamma   90.00
#
_symmetry.space_group_name_H-M   'P 1'
#
loop_
_entity.id
_entity.type
_entity.pdbx_description
1 polymer ?
#
loop_
_entity_poly.entity_id
_entity_poly.type
_entity_poly.pdbx_seq_one_letter_code
_entity_poly.pdbx_strand_id
1 'polypeptide(L)'
;MKYKVVKDYQDAPKSPIRIVKGETLQLVEESDSEGDWANWIFCRGENKEGWVPKQILVIDNGEVTVLKDYYAKEHNLIVDEILVKEYELNGWIWSKKLADLDELAWAPLNHLCAV
;
A
#
# COMPACT_ATOMS: atom_id res chain seq x y z
N MET A 1 2.86 -16.61 6.04
CA MET A 1 4.09 -16.81 5.23
C MET A 1 5.11 -15.79 5.67
N LYS A 2 6.41 -16.12 5.69
CA LYS A 2 7.47 -15.19 6.10
C LYS A 2 8.25 -14.70 4.89
N TYR A 3 8.77 -13.49 5.00
CA TYR A 3 9.64 -12.87 4.01
C TYR A 3 10.86 -12.27 4.71
N LYS A 4 12.00 -12.28 4.04
CA LYS A 4 13.20 -11.55 4.44
C LYS A 4 13.39 -10.34 3.53
N VAL A 5 13.72 -9.19 4.10
CA VAL A 5 14.12 -8.01 3.34
C VAL A 5 15.46 -8.27 2.67
N VAL A 6 15.50 -8.12 1.35
CA VAL A 6 16.72 -8.25 0.53
C VAL A 6 17.16 -6.93 -0.11
N LYS A 7 16.33 -5.88 0.03
CA LYS A 7 16.62 -4.52 -0.42
C LYS A 7 15.94 -3.50 0.52
N ASP A 8 16.68 -2.48 0.95
CA ASP A 8 16.13 -1.41 1.80
C ASP A 8 14.99 -0.66 1.11
N TYR A 9 14.05 -0.15 1.91
CA TYR A 9 12.94 0.71 1.47
C TYR A 9 12.76 1.84 2.47
N GLN A 10 12.94 3.10 2.04
CA GLN A 10 12.85 4.28 2.92
C GLN A 10 11.91 5.37 2.39
N ASP A 11 11.05 5.00 1.44
CA ASP A 11 10.13 5.93 0.76
C ASP A 11 8.74 5.97 1.43
N ALA A 12 8.60 5.36 2.61
CA ALA A 12 7.33 5.31 3.33
C ALA A 12 6.79 6.74 3.58
N PRO A 13 5.52 7.02 3.27
CA PRO A 13 4.96 8.36 3.37
C PRO A 13 4.88 8.83 4.83
N LYS A 14 5.32 10.06 5.09
CA LYS A 14 5.21 10.69 6.42
C LYS A 14 3.77 10.84 6.89
N SER A 15 2.85 11.06 5.95
CA SER A 15 1.41 11.18 6.20
C SER A 15 0.65 10.23 5.26
N PRO A 16 0.57 8.93 5.59
CA PRO A 16 -0.08 7.96 4.73
C PRO A 16 -1.58 8.23 4.59
N ILE A 17 -2.11 8.09 3.37
CA ILE A 17 -3.55 8.27 3.14
C ILE A 17 -4.35 7.21 3.90
N ARG A 18 -5.36 7.66 4.65
CA ARG A 18 -6.36 6.80 5.29
C ARG A 18 -7.73 7.19 4.76
N ILE A 19 -8.47 6.22 4.24
CA ILE A 19 -9.78 6.42 3.60
C ILE A 19 -10.81 5.49 4.22
N VAL A 20 -12.07 5.89 4.17
CA VAL A 20 -13.19 5.11 4.70
C VAL A 20 -14.22 4.84 3.61
N LYS A 21 -14.94 3.73 3.73
CA LYS A 21 -16.02 3.39 2.82
C LYS A 21 -17.05 4.52 2.71
N GLY A 22 -17.46 4.82 1.48
CA GLY A 22 -18.40 5.88 1.13
C GLY A 22 -17.76 7.26 0.97
N GLU A 23 -16.46 7.39 1.25
CA GLU A 23 -15.72 8.62 0.99
C GLU A 23 -15.55 8.88 -0.51
N THR A 24 -15.56 10.16 -0.88
CA THR A 24 -15.30 10.63 -2.23
C THR A 24 -13.93 11.31 -2.32
N LEU A 25 -13.16 10.96 -3.35
CA LEU A 25 -11.82 11.49 -3.65
C LEU A 25 -11.75 11.88 -5.13
N GLN A 26 -10.63 12.50 -5.52
CA GLN A 26 -10.31 12.79 -6.92
C GLN A 26 -9.24 11.80 -7.42
N LEU A 27 -9.42 11.30 -8.64
CA LEU A 27 -8.38 10.57 -9.35
C LEU A 27 -7.32 11.55 -9.84
N VAL A 28 -6.06 11.29 -9.53
CA VAL A 28 -4.92 12.10 -10.00
C VAL A 28 -4.14 11.36 -11.07
N GLU A 29 -3.74 10.11 -10.80
CA GLU A 29 -2.99 9.28 -11.72
C GLU A 29 -3.26 7.79 -11.48
N GLU A 30 -3.03 6.97 -12.52
CA GLU A 30 -3.04 5.51 -12.42
C GLU A 30 -1.62 4.98 -12.52
N SER A 31 -1.30 3.94 -11.75
CA SER A 31 -0.04 3.22 -11.85
C SER A 31 0.15 2.60 -13.24
N ASP A 32 1.39 2.42 -13.68
CA ASP A 32 1.71 1.63 -14.87
C ASP A 32 1.14 0.20 -14.74
N SER A 33 0.34 -0.23 -15.72
CA SER A 33 -0.30 -1.54 -15.74
C SER A 33 0.68 -2.69 -15.95
N GLU A 34 1.85 -2.41 -16.55
CA GLU A 34 2.91 -3.38 -16.80
C GLU A 34 4.05 -3.30 -15.77
N GLY A 35 3.93 -2.40 -14.79
CA GLY A 35 4.94 -2.19 -13.74
C GLY A 35 4.83 -3.17 -12.57
N ASP A 36 5.84 -3.16 -11.71
CA ASP A 36 5.92 -4.00 -10.49
C ASP A 36 4.72 -3.77 -9.54
N TRP A 37 4.08 -2.60 -9.61
CA TRP A 37 2.97 -2.18 -8.77
C TRP A 37 1.77 -1.75 -9.62
N ALA A 38 1.25 -2.67 -10.42
CA ALA A 38 0.03 -2.44 -11.20
C ALA A 38 -1.24 -2.40 -10.32
N ASN A 39 -2.29 -1.75 -10.81
CA ASN A 39 -3.62 -1.64 -10.19
C ASN A 39 -3.71 -0.71 -8.95
N TRP A 40 -2.90 0.34 -8.92
CA TRP A 40 -3.01 1.41 -7.93
C TRP A 40 -3.50 2.71 -8.58
N ILE A 41 -4.27 3.49 -7.81
CA ILE A 41 -4.76 4.81 -8.20
C ILE A 41 -4.23 5.80 -7.17
N PHE A 42 -3.55 6.86 -7.61
CA PHE A 42 -3.20 7.96 -6.72
C PHE A 42 -4.43 8.85 -6.57
N CYS A 43 -4.95 8.90 -5.35
CA CYS A 43 -6.14 9.67 -5.02
C CYS A 43 -5.76 10.93 -4.24
N ARG A 44 -6.53 12.00 -4.43
CA ARG A 44 -6.44 13.24 -3.63
C ARG A 44 -7.79 13.55 -2.99
N GLY A 45 -7.78 13.75 -1.68
CA GLY A 45 -8.87 14.35 -0.91
C GLY A 45 -8.51 15.75 -0.45
N GLU A 46 -9.29 16.30 0.49
CA GLU A 46 -9.11 17.69 0.94
C GLU A 46 -7.74 17.94 1.59
N ASN A 47 -7.30 17.06 2.49
CA ASN A 47 -6.04 17.20 3.24
C ASN A 47 -5.20 15.91 3.24
N LYS A 48 -5.36 15.09 2.20
CA LYS A 48 -4.68 13.80 2.09
C LYS A 48 -4.55 13.37 0.64
N GLU A 49 -3.47 12.67 0.34
CA GLU A 49 -3.25 12.06 -0.96
C GLU A 49 -2.37 10.82 -0.81
N GLY A 50 -2.48 9.89 -1.76
CA GLY A 50 -1.71 8.66 -1.75
C GLY A 50 -2.30 7.57 -2.63
N TRP A 51 -1.56 6.47 -2.75
CA TRP A 51 -1.95 5.32 -3.54
C TRP A 51 -3.01 4.47 -2.86
N VAL A 52 -4.05 4.12 -3.60
CA VAL A 52 -5.19 3.32 -3.16
C VAL A 52 -5.40 2.17 -4.16
N PRO A 53 -5.74 0.94 -3.71
CA PRO A 53 -5.96 -0.18 -4.61
C PRO A 53 -7.18 0.07 -5.51
N LYS A 54 -7.02 -0.11 -6.82
CA LYS A 54 -8.10 0.12 -7.80
C LYS A 54 -9.34 -0.73 -7.51
N GLN A 55 -9.17 -1.93 -6.94
CA GLN A 55 -10.26 -2.88 -6.67
C GLN A 55 -11.25 -2.42 -5.60
N ILE A 56 -10.88 -1.44 -4.77
CA ILE A 56 -11.75 -0.90 -3.71
C ILE A 56 -12.34 0.45 -4.10
N LEU A 57 -12.30 0.81 -5.38
CA LEU A 57 -12.75 2.09 -5.89
C LEU A 57 -13.80 1.90 -6.99
N VAL A 58 -14.76 2.83 -7.04
CA VAL A 58 -15.56 3.12 -8.23
C VAL A 58 -15.09 4.45 -8.77
N ILE A 59 -14.79 4.51 -10.06
CA ILE A 59 -14.32 5.72 -10.72
C ILE A 59 -15.37 6.11 -11.76
N ASP A 60 -15.88 7.34 -11.66
CA ASP A 60 -16.80 7.93 -12.63
C ASP A 60 -16.36 9.35 -12.95
N ASN A 61 -16.04 9.63 -14.22
CA ASN A 61 -15.59 10.94 -14.70
C ASN A 61 -14.49 11.62 -13.85
N GLY A 62 -13.55 10.84 -13.30
CA GLY A 62 -12.45 11.34 -12.46
C GLY A 62 -12.78 11.47 -10.97
N GLU A 63 -14.04 11.31 -10.59
CA GLU A 63 -14.47 11.19 -9.19
C GLU A 63 -14.30 9.74 -8.73
N VAL A 64 -13.79 9.55 -7.52
CA VAL A 64 -13.50 8.25 -6.91
C VAL A 64 -14.41 8.05 -5.71
N THR A 65 -15.20 6.98 -5.69
CA THR A 65 -15.96 6.53 -4.52
C THR A 65 -15.29 5.32 -3.88
N VAL A 66 -15.01 5.41 -2.58
CA VAL A 66 -14.34 4.36 -1.81
C VAL A 66 -15.32 3.27 -1.38
N LEU A 67 -15.03 2.01 -1.72
CA LEU A 67 -15.88 0.86 -1.41
C LEU A 67 -15.51 0.16 -0.09
N LYS A 68 -14.28 0.36 0.39
CA LYS A 68 -13.74 -0.28 1.59
C LYS A 68 -12.73 0.63 2.28
N ASP A 69 -12.70 0.59 3.60
CA ASP A 69 -11.67 1.25 4.39
C ASP A 69 -10.27 0.78 3.99
N TYR A 70 -9.33 1.71 3.94
CA TYR A 70 -7.96 1.43 3.57
C TYR A 70 -6.99 2.43 4.21
N TYR A 71 -5.77 1.95 4.48
CA TYR A 71 -4.71 2.76 5.04
C TYR A 71 -3.39 2.43 4.34
N ALA A 72 -2.80 3.41 3.65
CA ALA A 72 -1.55 3.28 2.91
C ALA A 72 -0.30 3.35 3.81
N LYS A 73 -0.40 2.88 5.06
CA LYS A 73 0.75 2.87 5.96
C LYS A 73 1.76 1.87 5.45
N GLU A 74 3.02 2.27 5.38
CA GLU A 74 4.12 1.44 4.87
C GLU A 74 5.23 1.32 5.91
N HIS A 75 5.93 0.19 5.90
CA HIS A 75 7.16 0.00 6.67
C HIS A 75 8.31 0.72 5.99
N ASN A 76 9.24 1.27 6.77
CA ASN A 76 10.62 1.38 6.30
C ASN A 76 11.28 0.01 6.44
N LEU A 77 11.93 -0.49 5.40
CA LEU A 77 12.56 -1.81 5.41
C LEU A 77 14.08 -1.69 5.48
N ILE A 78 14.69 -2.52 6.32
CA ILE A 78 16.13 -2.70 6.43
C ILE A 78 16.46 -4.14 6.06
N VAL A 79 17.49 -4.34 5.23
CA VAL A 79 17.98 -5.69 4.86
C VAL A 79 18.11 -6.61 6.07
N ASP A 80 17.75 -7.87 5.86
CA ASP A 80 17.71 -8.96 6.85
C ASP A 80 16.60 -8.87 7.92
N GLU A 81 15.79 -7.82 7.94
CA GLU A 81 14.52 -7.86 8.69
C GLU A 81 13.60 -8.97 8.17
N ILE A 82 12.83 -9.57 9.07
CA ILE A 82 11.85 -10.61 8.75
C ILE A 82 10.45 -10.04 8.89
N LEU A 83 9.60 -10.23 7.88
CA LEU A 83 8.19 -9.87 7.92
C LEU A 83 7.30 -11.11 7.92
N VAL A 84 6.18 -11.01 8.62
CA VAL A 84 5.12 -12.02 8.61
C VAL A 84 3.95 -11.45 7.81
N LYS A 85 3.70 -12.02 6.63
CA LYS A 85 2.60 -11.63 5.74
C LYS A 85 1.27 -12.09 6.29
N GLU A 86 0.30 -11.17 6.35
CA GLU A 86 -1.12 -11.48 6.56
C GLU A 86 -1.84 -11.68 5.22
N TYR A 87 -1.67 -10.73 4.29
CA TYR A 87 -2.19 -10.85 2.93
C TYR A 87 -1.35 -10.06 1.93
N GLU A 88 -1.67 -10.23 0.66
CA GLU A 88 -0.97 -9.67 -0.48
C GLU A 88 -1.96 -8.93 -1.38
N LEU A 89 -1.52 -7.81 -1.95
CA LEU A 89 -2.31 -7.01 -2.88
C LEU A 89 -1.37 -6.22 -3.80
N ASN A 90 -1.56 -6.34 -5.12
CA ASN A 90 -0.96 -5.47 -6.14
C ASN A 90 0.56 -5.27 -6.01
N GLY A 91 1.30 -6.34 -5.72
CA GLY A 91 2.76 -6.29 -5.57
C GLY A 91 3.26 -5.90 -4.17
N TRP A 92 2.36 -5.82 -3.18
CA TRP A 92 2.68 -5.47 -1.80
C TRP A 92 2.11 -6.50 -0.81
N ILE A 93 2.76 -6.64 0.35
CA ILE A 93 2.25 -7.43 1.46
C ILE A 93 1.79 -6.53 2.61
N TRP A 94 0.63 -6.82 3.17
CA TRP A 94 0.25 -6.29 4.47
C TRP A 94 0.83 -7.20 5.54
N SER A 95 1.69 -6.65 6.40
CA SER A 95 2.57 -7.47 7.22
C SER A 95 3.02 -6.79 8.51
N LYS A 96 3.51 -7.61 9.42
CA LYS A 96 4.19 -7.20 10.66
C LYS A 96 5.67 -7.51 10.55
N LYS A 97 6.52 -6.69 11.15
CA LYS A 97 7.91 -7.07 11.37
C LYS A 97 7.98 -8.12 12.47
N LEU A 98 8.83 -9.13 12.34
CA LEU A 98 8.95 -10.18 13.37
C LEU A 98 9.47 -9.62 14.71
N ALA A 99 10.27 -8.55 14.65
CA ALA A 99 10.77 -7.83 15.82
C ALA A 99 9.74 -6.87 16.44
N ASP A 100 8.68 -6.53 15.72
CA ASP A 100 7.60 -5.65 16.18
C ASP A 100 6.26 -6.14 15.61
N LEU A 101 5.55 -6.91 16.43
CA LEU A 101 4.30 -7.57 16.04
C LEU A 101 3.06 -6.69 16.25
N ASP A 102 3.22 -5.48 16.78
CA ASP A 102 2.10 -4.58 17.04
C ASP A 102 1.85 -3.63 15.85
N GLU A 103 2.84 -3.47 14.97
CA GLU A 103 2.75 -2.59 13.82
C GLU A 103 2.44 -3.36 12.51
N LEU A 104 1.24 -3.15 11.99
CA LEU A 104 0.86 -3.56 10.63
C LEU A 104 1.08 -2.42 9.64
N ALA A 105 1.78 -2.73 8.54
CA ALA A 105 1.99 -1.82 7.42
C ALA A 105 2.31 -2.60 6.13
N TRP A 106 2.24 -1.91 5.00
CA TRP A 106 2.58 -2.41 3.67
C TRP A 106 4.09 -2.52 3.48
N ALA A 107 4.52 -3.52 2.72
CA ALA A 107 5.89 -3.71 2.27
C ALA A 107 5.91 -4.18 0.81
N PRO A 108 6.76 -3.61 -0.06
CA PRO A 108 6.76 -3.94 -1.49
C PRO A 108 7.44 -5.29 -1.73
N LEU A 109 6.80 -6.18 -2.50
CA LEU A 109 7.31 -7.55 -2.73
C LEU A 109 8.65 -7.59 -3.45
N ASN A 110 8.92 -6.65 -4.35
CA ASN A 110 10.19 -6.56 -5.08
C ASN A 110 11.39 -6.18 -4.18
N HIS A 111 11.17 -5.96 -2.88
CA HIS A 111 12.22 -5.79 -1.87
C HIS A 111 12.39 -7.02 -0.97
N LEU A 112 11.63 -8.09 -1.21
CA LEU A 112 11.48 -9.22 -0.30
C LEU A 112 11.81 -10.55 -0.99
N CYS A 113 12.25 -11.51 -0.18
CA CYS A 113 12.40 -12.91 -0.59
C CYS A 113 11.61 -13.80 0.39
N ALA A 114 10.84 -14.76 -0.14
CA ALA A 114 10.12 -15.72 0.69
C ALA A 114 11.11 -16.60 1.48
N VAL A 115 10.76 -16.92 2.73
CA VAL A 115 11.54 -17.83 3.61
C VAL A 115 10.71 -18.97 4.16
#